data_AF-A0A6B2DZS9-F1
#
_entry.id   AF-A0A6B2DZS9-F1
#
_cell.length_a   1.000
_cell.length_b   1.000
_cell.length_c   1.000
_cell.angle_alpha   90.00
_cell.angle_beta   90.00
_cell.angle_gamma   90.00
#
_symmetry.space_group_name_H-M   'P 1'
#
loop_
_entity.id
_entity.type
_entity.pdbx_description
1 polymer ?
#
loop_
_entity_poly.entity_id
_entity_poly.type
_entity_poly.pdbx_seq_one_letter_code
_entity_poly.pdbx_strand_id
1 'polypeptide(L)'
;AVPGWLAPVVRVGAAIAALGSLLALILGVSRTTLAMSRDGHLPRFLAAVHPRYQVPHRAELAVGLVVAVLAASIDLRAAIGFSSFAVLTYYAIANAAAFTLRGTARIAAVPGLAGCVVLAFSLPLPSVLTGCGALLLGASAYGVRRIRR
;
A
#
# COMPACT_ATOMS: atom_id res chain seq x y z
N ALA A 1 27.64 13.68 -8.60
CA ALA A 1 27.60 12.58 -9.59
C ALA A 1 28.34 11.38 -9.00
N VAL A 2 27.82 10.17 -9.14
CA VAL A 2 28.48 8.95 -8.64
C VAL A 2 29.76 8.72 -9.47
N PRO A 3 30.92 8.43 -8.86
CA PRO A 3 32.13 8.06 -9.59
C PRO A 3 31.86 6.93 -10.58
N GLY A 4 32.40 6.99 -11.80
CA GLY A 4 32.04 6.06 -12.88
C GLY A 4 32.24 4.57 -12.55
N TRP A 5 33.20 4.26 -11.68
CA TRP A 5 33.47 2.89 -11.21
C TRP A 5 32.44 2.38 -10.18
N LEU A 6 31.74 3.27 -9.48
CA LEU A 6 30.70 2.93 -8.51
C LEU A 6 29.32 2.74 -9.16
N ALA A 7 29.11 3.25 -10.38
CA ALA A 7 27.84 3.13 -11.09
C ALA A 7 27.31 1.68 -11.21
N PRO A 8 28.09 0.65 -11.60
CA PRO A 8 27.58 -0.72 -11.67
C PRO A 8 27.22 -1.29 -10.30
N VAL A 9 28.03 -1.01 -9.27
CA VAL A 9 27.78 -1.46 -7.90
C VAL A 9 26.48 -0.87 -7.35
N VAL A 10 26.26 0.44 -7.55
CA VAL A 10 25.03 1.13 -7.15
C VAL A 10 23.81 0.57 -7.87
N ARG A 11 23.91 0.26 -9.18
CA ARG A 11 22.81 -0.34 -9.94
C ARG A 11 22.44 -1.72 -9.42
N VAL A 12 23.42 -2.58 -9.15
CA VAL A 12 23.18 -3.91 -8.58
C VAL A 12 22.58 -3.81 -7.18
N GLY A 13 23.12 -2.93 -6.33
CA GLY A 13 22.58 -2.69 -5.00
C GLY A 13 21.13 -2.19 -5.02
N ALA A 14 20.82 -1.25 -5.92
CA ALA A 14 19.45 -0.75 -6.10
C ALA A 14 18.50 -1.85 -6.57
N ALA A 15 18.93 -2.72 -7.50
CA ALA A 15 18.13 -3.85 -7.96
C ALA A 15 17.83 -4.84 -6.84
N ILE A 16 18.83 -5.23 -6.04
CA ILE A 16 18.66 -6.14 -4.91
C ILE A 16 17.72 -5.53 -3.86
N ALA A 17 17.91 -4.26 -3.51
CA ALA A 17 17.05 -3.56 -2.55
C ALA A 17 15.61 -3.46 -3.04
N ALA A 18 15.39 -3.13 -4.31
CA ALA A 18 14.06 -3.06 -4.92
C ALA A 18 13.37 -4.44 -4.92
N LEU A 19 14.08 -5.51 -5.30
CA LEU A 19 13.56 -6.88 -5.28
C LEU A 19 13.19 -7.33 -3.86
N GLY A 20 14.04 -7.04 -2.88
CA GLY A 20 13.77 -7.35 -1.47
C GLY A 20 12.53 -6.62 -0.94
N SER A 21 12.42 -5.33 -1.23
CA SER A 21 11.24 -4.52 -0.86
C SER A 21 9.97 -5.03 -1.53
N LEU A 22 10.04 -5.36 -2.82
CA LEU A 22 8.90 -5.89 -3.59
C LEU A 22 8.41 -7.21 -3.02
N LEU A 23 9.32 -8.14 -2.71
CA LEU A 23 8.97 -9.43 -2.11
C LEU A 23 8.31 -9.25 -0.74
N ALA A 24 8.88 -8.38 0.11
CA ALA A 24 8.32 -8.08 1.41
C ALA A 24 6.90 -7.49 1.31
N LEU A 25 6.66 -6.59 0.36
CA LEU A 25 5.36 -5.98 0.12
C LEU A 25 4.34 -6.99 -0.43
N ILE A 26 4.72 -7.84 -1.40
CA ILE A 26 3.83 -8.87 -1.94
C ILE A 26 3.38 -9.82 -0.82
N LEU A 27 4.30 -10.30 0.01
CA LEU A 27 3.97 -11.18 1.14
C LEU A 27 3.10 -10.48 2.18
N GLY A 28 3.40 -9.22 2.51
CA GLY A 28 2.61 -8.41 3.44
C GLY A 28 1.17 -8.21 2.97
N VAL A 29 1.01 -7.73 1.73
CA VAL A 29 -0.31 -7.44 1.11
C VAL A 29 -1.12 -8.72 0.90
N SER A 30 -0.47 -9.86 0.64
CA SER A 30 -1.17 -11.15 0.50
C SER A 30 -1.77 -11.62 1.82
N ARG A 31 -1.10 -11.37 2.96
CA ARG A 31 -1.63 -11.69 4.29
C ARG A 31 -2.78 -10.78 4.70
N THR A 32 -2.71 -9.49 4.40
CA THR A 32 -3.85 -8.59 4.63
C THR A 32 -5.03 -8.96 3.75
N THR A 33 -4.79 -9.31 2.48
CA THR A 33 -5.80 -9.82 1.55
C THR A 33 -6.46 -11.11 2.06
N LEU A 34 -5.67 -12.05 2.59
CA LEU A 34 -6.17 -13.26 3.24
C LEU A 34 -7.10 -12.92 4.42
N ALA A 35 -6.66 -12.04 5.32
CA ALA A 35 -7.46 -11.61 6.48
C ALA A 35 -8.78 -10.96 6.03
N MET A 36 -8.70 -10.00 5.10
CA MET A 36 -9.89 -9.34 4.54
C MET A 36 -10.84 -10.33 3.84
N SER A 37 -10.32 -11.37 3.19
CA SER A 37 -11.15 -12.42 2.58
C SER A 37 -11.84 -13.31 3.62
N ARG A 38 -11.18 -13.63 4.72
CA ARG A 38 -11.78 -14.36 5.86
C ARG A 38 -12.88 -13.57 6.54
N ASP A 39 -12.69 -12.26 6.70
CA ASP A 39 -13.72 -11.34 7.22
C ASP A 39 -14.85 -11.09 6.20
N GLY A 40 -14.71 -11.60 4.97
CA GLY A 40 -15.70 -11.51 3.91
C GLY A 40 -15.78 -10.14 3.23
N HIS A 41 -14.74 -9.31 3.37
CA HIS A 41 -14.57 -8.07 2.60
C HIS A 41 -14.12 -8.34 1.17
N LEU A 42 -13.47 -9.48 0.91
CA LEU A 42 -13.02 -9.94 -0.41
C LEU A 42 -13.59 -11.32 -0.76
N PRO A 43 -13.55 -11.76 -2.03
CA PRO A 43 -14.06 -13.07 -2.44
C PRO A 43 -13.41 -14.20 -1.62
N ARG A 44 -14.22 -15.11 -1.06
CA ARG A 44 -13.76 -16.21 -0.19
C ARG A 44 -12.71 -17.12 -0.84
N PHE A 45 -12.67 -17.17 -2.18
CA PHE A 45 -11.66 -17.92 -2.92
C PHE A 45 -10.22 -17.49 -2.57
N LEU A 46 -9.99 -16.22 -2.23
CA LEU A 46 -8.68 -15.70 -1.83
C LEU A 46 -8.26 -16.13 -0.42
N ALA A 47 -9.19 -16.64 0.40
CA ALA A 47 -8.90 -17.14 1.75
C ALA A 47 -8.22 -18.53 1.76
N ALA A 48 -7.95 -19.14 0.60
CA ALA A 48 -7.38 -20.47 0.51
C ALA A 48 -5.90 -20.48 0.89
N VAL A 49 -5.57 -21.32 1.88
CA VAL A 49 -4.21 -21.55 2.36
C VAL A 49 -3.72 -22.90 1.82
N HIS A 50 -2.47 -22.94 1.35
CA HIS A 50 -1.88 -24.17 0.83
C HIS A 50 -1.68 -25.19 1.98
N PRO A 51 -2.12 -26.46 1.85
CA PRO A 51 -2.10 -27.42 2.95
C PRO A 51 -0.69 -27.77 3.44
N ARG A 52 0.28 -27.91 2.52
CA ARG A 52 1.68 -28.22 2.85
C ARG A 52 2.50 -27.01 3.31
N TYR A 53 2.48 -25.91 2.55
CA TYR A 53 3.34 -24.74 2.77
C TYR A 53 2.71 -23.67 3.68
N GLN A 54 1.42 -23.78 4.03
CA GLN A 54 0.71 -22.85 4.91
C GLN A 54 0.74 -21.39 4.44
N VAL A 55 0.84 -21.17 3.12
CA VAL A 55 0.83 -19.84 2.49
C VAL A 55 -0.50 -19.55 1.79
N PRO A 56 -0.96 -18.29 1.75
CA PRO A 56 -2.15 -17.88 1.01
C PRO A 56 -1.88 -17.79 -0.50
N HIS A 57 -1.53 -18.92 -1.13
CA HIS A 57 -1.06 -19.00 -2.51
C HIS A 57 -1.95 -18.28 -3.53
N ARG A 58 -3.28 -18.31 -3.35
CA ARG A 58 -4.21 -17.60 -4.26
C ARG A 58 -4.16 -16.09 -4.10
N ALA A 59 -4.06 -15.60 -2.87
CA ALA A 59 -3.89 -14.17 -2.60
C ALA A 59 -2.52 -13.70 -3.11
N GLU A 60 -1.47 -14.51 -2.90
CA GLU A 60 -0.12 -14.22 -3.37
C GLU A 60 -0.02 -14.11 -4.89
N LEU A 61 -0.58 -15.08 -5.61
CA LEU A 61 -0.63 -15.03 -7.07
C LEU A 61 -1.47 -13.85 -7.58
N ALA A 62 -2.61 -13.56 -6.94
CA ALA A 62 -3.45 -12.44 -7.33
C ALA A 62 -2.74 -11.09 -7.12
N VAL A 63 -2.12 -10.88 -5.95
CA VAL A 63 -1.35 -9.67 -5.64
C VAL A 63 -0.14 -9.54 -6.57
N GLY A 64 0.61 -10.63 -6.77
CA GLY A 64 1.76 -10.65 -7.68
C GLY A 64 1.37 -10.31 -9.12
N LEU A 65 0.25 -10.84 -9.62
CA LEU A 65 -0.27 -10.52 -10.95
C LEU A 65 -0.63 -9.04 -11.08
N VAL A 66 -1.34 -8.48 -10.10
CA VAL A 66 -1.69 -7.05 -10.08
C VAL A 66 -0.42 -6.20 -10.10
N VAL A 67 0.56 -6.52 -9.24
CA VAL A 67 1.84 -5.79 -9.19
C VAL A 67 2.60 -5.89 -10.52
N ALA A 68 2.65 -7.07 -11.15
CA ALA A 68 3.32 -7.27 -12.43
C ALA A 68 2.67 -6.43 -13.54
N VAL A 69 1.33 -6.41 -13.61
CA VAL A 69 0.59 -5.58 -14.57
C VAL A 69 0.88 -4.10 -14.34
N LEU A 70 0.79 -3.61 -13.10
CA LEU A 70 1.07 -2.22 -12.77
C LEU A 70 2.51 -1.82 -13.11
N ALA A 71 3.48 -2.68 -12.82
CA ALA A 71 4.88 -2.46 -13.14
C ALA A 71 5.15 -2.40 -14.66
N ALA A 72 4.37 -3.14 -15.45
CA ALA A 72 4.48 -3.13 -16.92
C ALA A 72 3.74 -1.94 -17.58
N SER A 73 2.70 -1.39 -16.93
CA SER A 73 1.81 -0.41 -17.55
C SER A 73 1.97 1.03 -17.05
N ILE A 74 2.52 1.26 -15.86
CA ILE A 74 2.53 2.60 -15.22
C ILE A 74 3.92 3.25 -15.32
N ASP A 75 3.94 4.55 -15.65
CA ASP A 75 5.14 5.36 -15.59
C ASP A 75 5.67 5.50 -14.15
N LEU A 76 6.98 5.32 -13.98
CA LEU A 76 7.62 5.31 -12.67
C LEU A 76 7.38 6.60 -11.87
N ARG A 77 7.37 7.78 -12.51
CA ARG A 77 7.16 9.05 -11.81
C ARG A 77 5.72 9.18 -11.31
N ALA A 78 4.76 8.75 -12.13
CA ALA A 78 3.36 8.73 -11.74
C ALA A 78 3.11 7.73 -10.60
N ALA A 79 3.71 6.54 -10.68
CA ALA A 79 3.64 5.51 -9.63
C ALA A 79 4.21 6.01 -8.30
N ILE A 80 5.37 6.68 -8.30
CA ILE A 80 5.97 7.26 -7.10
C ILE A 80 5.03 8.27 -6.46
N GLY A 81 4.48 9.21 -7.26
CA GLY A 81 3.55 10.21 -6.76
C GLY A 81 2.29 9.60 -6.13
N PHE A 82 1.65 8.66 -6.84
CA PHE A 82 0.47 7.95 -6.33
C PHE A 82 0.78 7.15 -5.06
N SER A 83 1.88 6.40 -5.05
CA SER A 83 2.30 5.60 -3.89
C SER A 83 2.61 6.47 -2.68
N SER A 84 3.28 7.61 -2.87
CA SER A 84 3.56 8.55 -1.78
C SER A 84 2.28 9.10 -1.17
N PHE A 85 1.30 9.50 -2.00
CA PHE A 85 -0.01 9.92 -1.50
C PHE A 85 -0.72 8.81 -0.72
N ALA A 86 -0.72 7.58 -1.25
CA ALA A 86 -1.34 6.43 -0.59
C ALA A 86 -0.72 6.13 0.78
N VAL A 87 0.62 6.14 0.87
CA VAL A 87 1.35 5.90 2.13
C VAL A 87 1.11 7.03 3.13
N LEU A 88 1.14 8.29 2.68
CA LEU A 88 0.82 9.44 3.55
C LEU A 88 -0.61 9.35 4.07
N THR A 89 -1.57 8.93 3.24
CA THR A 89 -2.95 8.73 3.67
C THR A 89 -3.06 7.57 4.67
N TYR A 90 -2.38 6.45 4.42
CA TYR A 90 -2.33 5.33 5.36
C TYR A 90 -1.80 5.78 6.73
N TYR A 91 -0.70 6.53 6.77
CA TYR A 91 -0.17 7.08 8.02
C TYR A 91 -1.06 8.15 8.63
N ALA A 92 -1.74 8.98 7.84
CA ALA A 92 -2.74 9.92 8.35
C ALA A 92 -3.87 9.17 9.08
N ILE A 93 -4.39 8.10 8.49
CA ILE A 93 -5.42 7.25 9.12
C ILE A 93 -4.88 6.59 10.40
N ALA A 94 -3.64 6.08 10.39
CA ALA A 94 -3.02 5.48 11.58
C ALA A 94 -2.85 6.49 12.73
N ASN A 95 -2.41 7.72 12.42
CA ASN A 95 -2.32 8.80 13.40
C ASN A 95 -3.71 9.24 13.88
N ALA A 96 -4.70 9.30 12.99
CA ALA A 96 -6.09 9.59 13.36
C ALA A 96 -6.68 8.50 14.29
N ALA A 97 -6.34 7.23 14.05
CA ALA A 97 -6.74 6.13 14.91
C ALA A 97 -6.11 6.22 16.31
N ALA A 98 -4.92 6.81 16.47
CA ALA A 98 -4.31 7.02 17.79
C ALA A 98 -5.17 7.89 18.72
N PHE A 99 -6.06 8.74 18.19
CA PHE A 99 -7.01 9.51 19.01
C PHE A 99 -8.05 8.65 19.72
N THR A 100 -8.29 7.41 19.26
CA THR A 100 -9.18 6.46 19.95
C THR A 100 -8.53 5.83 21.18
N LEU A 101 -7.19 5.81 21.26
CA LEU A 101 -6.45 5.36 22.44
C LEU A 101 -6.39 6.46 23.51
N ARG A 102 -6.12 6.11 24.77
CA ARG A 102 -5.94 7.07 25.88
C ARG A 102 -4.45 7.32 26.15
N GLY A 103 -4.12 8.48 26.70
CA GLY A 103 -2.75 8.83 27.14
C GLY A 103 -1.91 9.60 26.11
N THR A 104 -0.59 9.58 26.29
CA THR A 104 0.40 10.40 25.57
C THR A 104 0.43 10.15 24.05
N ALA A 105 -0.07 9.00 23.61
CA ALA A 105 -0.19 8.65 22.19
C ALA A 105 -0.99 9.67 21.37
N ARG A 106 -1.97 10.36 21.97
CA ARG A 106 -2.76 11.40 21.28
C ARG A 106 -1.93 12.62 20.91
N ILE A 107 -1.10 13.09 21.84
CA ILE A 107 -0.29 14.30 21.67
C ILE A 107 0.80 14.03 20.62
N ALA A 108 1.40 12.83 20.66
CA ALA A 108 2.39 12.40 19.67
C ALA A 108 1.81 12.24 18.25
N ALA A 109 0.51 11.92 18.12
CA ALA A 109 -0.13 11.70 16.82
C ALA A 109 -0.48 13.00 16.08
N VAL A 110 -0.67 14.13 16.79
CA VAL A 110 -1.00 15.44 16.18
C VAL A 110 0.05 15.89 15.15
N PRO A 111 1.36 15.96 15.47
CA PRO A 111 2.36 16.40 14.49
C PRO A 111 2.48 15.40 13.32
N GLY A 112 2.31 14.10 13.58
CA GLY A 112 2.31 13.07 12.54
C GLY A 112 1.17 13.24 11.55
N LEU A 113 -0.05 13.45 12.05
CA LEU A 113 -1.24 13.69 11.23
C LEU A 113 -1.09 14.98 10.41
N ALA A 114 -0.68 16.08 11.06
CA ALA A 114 -0.48 17.37 10.39
C ALA A 114 0.57 17.25 9.27
N GLY A 115 1.71 16.60 9.55
CA GLY A 115 2.75 16.35 8.56
C GLY A 115 2.26 15.52 7.37
N CYS A 116 1.49 14.46 7.62
CA CYS A 116 0.94 13.64 6.55
C CYS A 116 -0.01 14.43 5.65
N VAL A 117 -0.90 15.24 6.23
CA VAL A 117 -1.85 16.08 5.48
C VAL A 117 -1.13 17.14 4.66
N VAL A 118 -0.22 17.90 5.27
CA VAL A 118 0.53 18.97 4.58
C VAL A 118 1.35 18.40 3.42
N LEU A 119 2.06 17.29 3.63
CA LEU A 119 2.82 16.64 2.57
C LEU A 119 1.89 16.12 1.48
N ALA A 120 0.77 15.46 1.82
CA ALA A 120 -0.16 14.91 0.84
C ALA A 120 -0.73 15.98 -0.10
N PHE A 121 -1.05 17.18 0.41
CA PHE A 121 -1.54 18.29 -0.42
C PHE A 121 -0.43 19.07 -1.14
N SER A 122 0.84 18.87 -0.76
CA SER A 122 2.00 19.43 -1.45
C SER A 122 2.42 18.60 -2.68
N LEU A 123 1.86 17.38 -2.84
CA LEU A 123 2.14 16.53 -4.00
C LEU A 123 1.52 17.09 -5.29
N PRO A 124 2.05 16.69 -6.47
CA PRO A 124 1.44 17.04 -7.75
C PRO A 124 -0.05 16.70 -7.79
N LEU A 125 -0.87 17.66 -8.22
CA LEU A 125 -2.32 17.51 -8.40
C LEU A 125 -2.74 16.17 -9.04
N PRO A 126 -2.12 15.65 -10.12
CA PRO A 126 -2.54 14.37 -10.69
C PRO A 126 -2.44 13.20 -9.71
N SER A 127 -1.41 13.17 -8.85
CA SER A 127 -1.22 12.13 -7.83
C SER A 127 -2.29 12.22 -6.74
N VAL A 128 -2.63 13.45 -6.34
CA VAL A 128 -3.68 13.70 -5.33
C VAL A 128 -5.05 13.31 -5.88
N LEU A 129 -5.38 13.70 -7.10
CA LEU A 129 -6.67 13.38 -7.73
C LEU A 129 -6.85 11.87 -7.95
N THR A 130 -5.83 11.20 -8.48
CA THR A 130 -5.87 9.73 -8.68
C THR A 130 -5.93 8.99 -7.35
N GLY A 131 -5.19 9.44 -6.33
CA GLY A 131 -5.24 8.91 -4.97
C GLY A 131 -6.60 9.07 -4.30
N CYS A 132 -7.15 10.29 -4.31
CA CYS A 132 -8.50 10.57 -3.81
C CYS A 132 -9.56 9.75 -4.56
N GLY A 133 -9.46 9.65 -5.88
CA GLY A 133 -10.34 8.82 -6.70
C GLY A 133 -10.30 7.35 -6.28
N ALA A 134 -9.10 6.77 -6.08
CA ALA A 134 -8.94 5.40 -5.62
C ALA A 134 -9.55 5.19 -4.21
N LEU A 135 -9.38 6.14 -3.30
CA LEU A 135 -9.97 6.07 -1.95
C LEU A 135 -11.49 6.16 -1.98
N LEU A 136 -12.05 7.07 -2.78
CA LEU A 136 -13.50 7.21 -2.95
C LEU A 136 -14.12 5.96 -3.59
N LEU A 137 -13.45 5.38 -4.60
CA LEU A 137 -13.86 4.11 -5.19
C LEU A 137 -13.85 2.97 -4.16
N GLY A 138 -12.80 2.88 -3.34
CA GLY A 138 -12.73 1.91 -2.25
C GLY A 138 -13.83 2.09 -1.21
N ALA A 139 -14.05 3.33 -0.75
CA ALA A 139 -15.07 3.67 0.24
C ALA A 139 -16.49 3.43 -0.27
N SER A 140 -16.77 3.79 -1.52
CA SER A 140 -18.07 3.55 -2.16
C SER A 140 -18.32 2.06 -2.38
N ALA A 141 -17.34 1.30 -2.88
CA ALA A 141 -17.45 -0.15 -3.00
C ALA A 141 -17.69 -0.82 -1.64
N TYR A 142 -17.01 -0.37 -0.59
CA TYR A 142 -17.24 -0.83 0.78
C TYR A 142 -18.66 -0.48 1.26
N GLY A 143 -19.13 0.75 1.05
CA GLY A 143 -20.46 1.22 1.43
C GLY A 143 -21.57 0.42 0.73
N VAL A 144 -21.46 0.20 -0.58
CA VAL A 144 -22.43 -0.62 -1.35
C VAL A 144 -22.47 -2.06 -0.84
N ARG A 145 -21.30 -2.66 -0.54
CA ARG A 145 -21.23 -4.01 0.03
C ARG A 145 -21.81 -4.09 1.44
N ARG A 146 -21.66 -3.02 2.24
CA ARG A 146 -22.22 -2.94 3.59
C ARG A 146 -23.74 -2.80 3.59
N ILE A 147 -24.32 -2.09 2.62
CA ILE A 147 -25.78 -1.92 2.47
C ILE A 147 -26.44 -3.21 1.92
N ARG A 148 -25.72 -3.98 1.10
CA ARG A 148 -26.20 -5.25 0.53
C ARG A 148 -26.09 -6.45 1.47
N ARG A 149 -25.47 -6.29 2.64
CA ARG A 149 -25.41 -7.32 3.71
C ARG A 149 -26.41 -6.98 4.79
#